data_AF-N9MPP1-F1
#
_entry.id   AF-N9MPP1-F1
#
_cell.length_a   1.000
_cell.length_b   1.000
_cell.length_c   1.000
_cell.angle_alpha   90.00
_cell.angle_beta   90.00
_cell.angle_gamma   90.00
#
_symmetry.space_group_name_H-M   'P 1'
#
loop_
_entity.id
_entity.type
_entity.pdbx_description
1 polymer ?
#
loop_
_entity_poly.entity_id
_entity_poly.type
_entity_poly.pdbx_seq_one_letter_code
_entity_poly.pdbx_strand_id
1 'polypeptide(L)'
;MVTQAHTTTKVNAKVEQIRLNSPTRLLIYGSARKASDNSAFMYASKNVAADYKKDLPIKSYFLQQGANELIEIIASQPDNSIQSLDIFCHGSPDGIYFILGASMTETFTEKEVRSKNLPSNLYRSMFVMVNMWSPIGSNNFTNQHRISNLKLSAFTNESKIEIHGCSTASTKSGDDNFCSALSKELYNAGKKRSVVIGHATKANPNIGGTTEIKKQDYRHGTRAIYNNSKLLTTVKTDGRISANVIRSALGGE
;
A
#
# COMPACT_ATOMS: atom_id res chain seq x y z
N MET A 1 0.41 -25.23 -73.60
CA MET A 1 0.61 -25.80 -72.26
C MET A 1 0.57 -24.66 -71.26
N VAL A 2 -0.44 -24.63 -70.39
CA VAL A 2 -0.59 -23.60 -69.35
C VAL A 2 -0.25 -24.25 -68.02
N THR A 3 0.86 -23.85 -67.42
CA THR A 3 1.28 -24.31 -66.08
C THR A 3 0.62 -23.39 -65.04
N GLN A 4 -0.40 -23.89 -64.36
CA GLN A 4 -0.90 -23.25 -63.13
C GLN A 4 0.00 -23.65 -61.97
N ALA A 5 0.68 -22.67 -61.37
CA ALA A 5 1.37 -22.85 -60.10
C ALA A 5 0.37 -22.59 -58.97
N HIS A 6 -0.01 -23.64 -58.25
CA HIS A 6 -0.70 -23.51 -56.96
C HIS A 6 0.33 -23.24 -55.87
N THR A 7 0.36 -22.01 -55.36
CA THR A 7 1.11 -21.67 -54.15
C THR A 7 0.23 -21.92 -52.93
N THR A 8 0.46 -23.02 -52.22
CA THR A 8 -0.06 -23.20 -50.86
C THR A 8 0.88 -22.55 -49.86
N THR A 9 0.52 -21.37 -49.34
CA THR A 9 1.24 -20.72 -48.25
C THR A 9 0.87 -21.40 -46.93
N LYS A 10 1.72 -22.32 -46.44
CA LYS A 10 1.62 -22.81 -45.06
C LYS A 10 2.15 -21.74 -44.11
N VAL A 11 1.26 -20.97 -43.50
CA VAL A 11 1.61 -20.08 -42.39
C VAL A 11 1.81 -20.95 -41.16
N ASN A 12 3.07 -21.27 -40.86
CA ASN A 12 3.44 -21.84 -39.55
C ASN A 12 3.37 -20.71 -38.52
N ALA A 13 2.18 -20.46 -37.96
CA ALA A 13 2.01 -19.55 -36.85
C ALA A 13 2.76 -20.10 -35.63
N LYS A 14 3.85 -19.42 -35.26
CA LYS A 14 4.60 -19.69 -34.03
C LYS A 14 3.75 -19.15 -32.88
N VAL A 15 3.02 -20.02 -32.20
CA VAL A 15 2.30 -19.65 -30.97
C VAL A 15 3.35 -19.46 -29.88
N GLU A 16 3.81 -18.21 -29.70
CA GLU A 16 4.52 -17.85 -28.49
C GLU A 16 3.55 -17.97 -27.31
N GLN A 17 3.75 -18.99 -26.47
CA GLN A 17 3.16 -19.00 -25.15
C GLN A 17 3.80 -17.88 -24.34
N ILE A 18 3.23 -16.68 -24.41
CA ILE A 18 3.56 -15.60 -23.49
C ILE A 18 3.17 -16.10 -22.10
N ARG A 19 4.16 -16.47 -21.29
CA ARG A 19 3.96 -16.64 -19.85
C ARG A 19 3.60 -15.28 -19.28
N LEU A 20 2.31 -14.96 -19.25
CA LEU A 20 1.80 -13.81 -18.53
C LEU A 20 2.07 -14.07 -17.04
N ASN A 21 3.11 -13.42 -16.51
CA ASN A 21 3.33 -13.41 -15.08
C ASN A 21 2.10 -12.79 -14.41
N SER A 22 1.39 -13.59 -13.60
CA SER A 22 0.23 -13.08 -12.87
C SER A 22 0.67 -11.94 -11.95
N PRO A 23 -0.04 -10.80 -11.96
CA PRO A 23 0.21 -9.72 -11.01
C PRO A 23 0.12 -10.23 -9.56
N THR A 24 0.82 -9.56 -8.65
CA THR A 24 0.92 -9.99 -7.25
C THR A 24 0.14 -9.06 -6.31
N ARG A 25 -0.27 -9.60 -5.17
CA ARG A 25 -0.62 -8.85 -3.96
C ARG A 25 0.60 -8.80 -3.04
N LEU A 26 0.96 -7.61 -2.58
CA LEU A 26 1.97 -7.39 -1.55
C LEU A 26 1.27 -7.12 -0.21
N LEU A 27 1.72 -7.78 0.85
CA LEU A 27 1.27 -7.55 2.23
C LEU A 27 2.47 -7.10 3.06
N ILE A 28 2.51 -5.82 3.42
CA ILE A 28 3.61 -5.20 4.14
C ILE A 28 3.16 -4.91 5.56
N TYR A 29 3.89 -5.40 6.56
CA TYR A 29 3.54 -5.19 7.96
C TYR A 29 4.77 -4.96 8.83
N GLY A 30 4.55 -4.43 10.03
CA GLY A 30 5.60 -4.28 11.04
C GLY A 30 6.14 -2.86 11.13
N SER A 31 7.43 -2.76 11.47
CA SER A 31 8.15 -1.50 11.68
C SER A 31 7.51 -0.52 12.68
N ALA A 32 6.75 -1.02 13.65
CA ALA A 32 6.32 -0.24 14.81
C ALA A 32 7.31 -0.35 15.98
N ARG A 33 7.24 0.66 16.85
CA ARG A 33 8.01 0.74 18.10
C ARG A 33 7.73 -0.43 19.05
N LYS A 34 6.47 -0.87 19.14
CA LYS A 34 6.01 -1.89 20.10
C LYS A 34 5.89 -3.25 19.42
N ALA A 35 6.44 -4.28 20.05
CA ALA A 35 6.27 -5.68 19.63
C ALA A 35 4.79 -6.08 19.52
N SER A 36 3.93 -5.58 20.41
CA SER A 36 2.48 -5.82 20.38
C SER A 36 1.82 -5.30 19.10
N ASP A 37 2.23 -4.12 18.63
CA ASP A 37 1.69 -3.51 17.42
C ASP A 37 2.15 -4.31 16.19
N ASN A 38 3.43 -4.69 16.16
CA ASN A 38 3.99 -5.55 15.11
C ASN A 38 3.27 -6.91 15.04
N SER A 39 2.97 -7.52 16.20
CA SER A 39 2.15 -8.73 16.29
C SER A 39 0.74 -8.52 15.73
N ALA A 40 0.07 -7.43 16.11
CA ALA A 40 -1.26 -7.09 15.58
C ALA A 40 -1.26 -6.94 14.06
N PHE A 41 -0.27 -6.23 13.51
CA PHE A 41 -0.08 -6.06 12.08
C PHE A 41 0.17 -7.39 11.35
N MET A 42 0.98 -8.28 11.93
CA MET A 42 1.22 -9.61 11.37
C MET A 42 -0.05 -10.46 11.32
N TYR A 43 -0.88 -10.47 12.38
CA TYR A 43 -2.10 -11.28 12.37
C TYR A 43 -3.17 -10.69 11.45
N ALA A 44 -3.29 -9.36 11.39
CA ALA A 44 -4.15 -8.70 10.41
C ALA A 44 -3.71 -9.01 8.97
N SER A 45 -2.41 -9.00 8.69
CA SER A 45 -1.91 -9.36 7.35
C SER A 45 -2.20 -10.83 7.00
N LYS A 46 -2.12 -11.75 7.97
CA LYS A 46 -2.53 -13.16 7.77
C LYS A 46 -4.03 -13.30 7.48
N ASN A 47 -4.88 -12.51 8.13
CA ASN A 47 -6.32 -12.54 7.87
C ASN A 47 -6.65 -12.00 6.48
N VAL A 48 -5.99 -10.92 6.05
CA VAL A 48 -6.08 -10.46 4.66
C VAL A 48 -5.57 -11.53 3.68
N ALA A 49 -4.43 -12.17 3.97
CA ALA A 49 -3.90 -13.23 3.12
C ALA A 49 -4.90 -14.39 2.97
N ALA A 50 -5.55 -14.81 4.05
CA ALA A 50 -6.53 -15.88 4.04
C ALA A 50 -7.74 -15.58 3.14
N ASP A 51 -8.23 -14.33 3.16
CA ASP A 51 -9.35 -13.87 2.33
C ASP A 51 -9.01 -13.81 0.83
N TYR A 52 -7.77 -13.44 0.50
CA TYR A 52 -7.36 -13.16 -0.88
C TYR A 52 -6.51 -14.27 -1.52
N LYS A 53 -6.21 -15.37 -0.82
CA LYS A 53 -5.30 -16.43 -1.31
C LYS A 53 -5.71 -17.09 -2.62
N LYS A 54 -6.99 -16.99 -3.01
CA LYS A 54 -7.51 -17.55 -4.27
C LYS A 54 -7.50 -16.54 -5.43
N ASP A 55 -7.24 -15.27 -5.15
CA ASP A 55 -7.36 -14.19 -6.14
C ASP A 55 -6.05 -13.99 -6.93
N LEU A 56 -4.94 -13.85 -6.21
CA LEU A 56 -3.63 -13.50 -6.77
C LEU A 56 -2.51 -14.16 -5.95
N PRO A 57 -1.34 -14.40 -6.54
CA PRO A 57 -0.13 -14.69 -5.77
C PRO A 57 0.12 -13.63 -4.70
N ILE A 58 0.38 -14.07 -3.47
CA ILE A 58 0.62 -13.19 -2.31
C ILE A 58 2.09 -13.28 -1.91
N LYS A 59 2.74 -12.13 -1.78
CA LYS A 59 4.05 -12.00 -1.13
C LYS A 59 3.89 -11.14 0.11
N SER A 60 4.47 -11.57 1.23
CA SER A 60 4.33 -10.88 2.51
C SER A 60 5.68 -10.59 3.13
N TYR A 61 5.82 -9.39 3.68
CA TYR A 61 7.10 -8.84 4.17
C TYR A 61 6.90 -8.21 5.54
N PHE A 62 7.75 -8.59 6.50
CA PHE A 62 7.92 -7.87 7.76
C PHE A 62 9.00 -6.82 7.57
N LEU A 63 8.68 -5.55 7.79
CA LEU A 63 9.66 -4.48 7.68
C LEU A 63 10.45 -4.32 8.99
N GLN A 64 11.77 -4.39 8.87
CA GLN A 64 12.70 -4.09 9.94
C GLN A 64 13.42 -2.75 9.70
N GLN A 65 13.61 -2.33 8.45
CA GLN A 65 14.34 -1.11 8.08
C GLN A 65 13.43 0.03 7.58
N GLY A 66 12.17 0.03 8.03
CA GLY A 66 11.21 1.12 7.80
C GLY A 66 10.92 1.43 6.34
N ALA A 67 10.78 2.71 6.00
CA ALA A 67 10.37 3.14 4.66
C ALA A 67 11.40 2.79 3.57
N ASN A 68 12.69 2.69 3.89
CA ASN A 68 13.73 2.26 2.94
C ASN A 68 13.40 0.87 2.37
N GLU A 69 13.14 -0.08 3.25
CA GLU A 69 12.82 -1.46 2.85
C GLU A 69 11.51 -1.53 2.05
N LEU A 70 10.50 -0.73 2.41
CA LEU A 70 9.27 -0.61 1.61
C LEU A 70 9.55 -0.14 0.18
N ILE A 71 10.39 0.89 0.04
CA ILE A 71 10.78 1.44 -1.27
C ILE A 71 11.52 0.38 -2.08
N GLU A 72 12.47 -0.34 -1.47
CA GLU A 72 13.24 -1.40 -2.12
C GLU A 72 12.35 -2.58 -2.56
N ILE A 73 11.43 -3.01 -1.71
CA ILE A 73 10.47 -4.08 -2.04
C ILE A 73 9.65 -3.69 -3.27
N ILE A 74 9.13 -2.46 -3.32
CA ILE A 74 8.37 -1.96 -4.48
C ILE A 74 9.27 -1.81 -5.71
N ALA A 75 10.47 -1.25 -5.54
CA ALA A 75 11.42 -1.02 -6.63
C ALA A 75 11.90 -2.33 -7.30
N SER A 76 12.02 -3.40 -6.53
CA SER A 76 12.38 -4.74 -7.01
C SER A 76 11.28 -5.43 -7.84
N GLN A 77 10.05 -4.92 -7.82
CA GLN A 77 8.99 -5.49 -8.63
C GLN A 77 9.11 -5.02 -10.10
N PRO A 78 8.82 -5.90 -11.08
CA PRO A 78 8.69 -5.49 -12.49
C PRO A 78 7.62 -4.43 -12.68
N ASP A 79 7.72 -3.67 -13.76
CA ASP A 79 6.68 -2.73 -14.15
C ASP A 79 5.34 -3.46 -14.36
N ASN A 80 4.23 -2.81 -13.95
CA ASN A 80 2.87 -3.35 -14.06
C ASN A 80 2.67 -4.75 -13.43
N SER A 81 3.34 -5.06 -12.32
CA SER A 81 3.23 -6.36 -11.66
C SER A 81 2.54 -6.31 -10.29
N ILE A 82 2.41 -5.14 -9.67
CA ILE A 82 1.70 -4.97 -8.39
C ILE A 82 0.24 -4.64 -8.65
N GLN A 83 -0.64 -5.62 -8.45
CA GLN A 83 -2.10 -5.45 -8.57
C GLN A 83 -2.73 -5.02 -7.25
N SER A 84 -2.12 -5.36 -6.12
CA SER A 84 -2.57 -4.86 -4.83
C SER A 84 -1.44 -4.73 -3.82
N LEU A 85 -1.57 -3.75 -2.93
CA LEU A 85 -0.65 -3.50 -1.83
C LEU A 85 -1.47 -3.21 -0.57
N ASP A 86 -1.24 -3.95 0.50
CA ASP A 86 -1.76 -3.66 1.83
C ASP A 86 -0.59 -3.27 2.74
N ILE A 87 -0.71 -2.14 3.45
CA ILE A 87 0.31 -1.69 4.41
C ILE A 87 -0.31 -1.59 5.81
N PHE A 88 0.19 -2.41 6.74
CA PHE A 88 -0.20 -2.41 8.15
C PHE A 88 0.82 -1.63 8.98
N CYS A 89 0.45 -0.41 9.37
CA CYS A 89 1.37 0.55 9.98
C CYS A 89 0.65 1.55 10.88
N HIS A 90 1.42 2.37 11.58
CA HIS A 90 0.91 3.63 12.12
C HIS A 90 0.86 4.70 11.04
N GLY A 91 0.01 5.72 11.21
CA GLY A 91 -0.13 6.79 10.24
C GLY A 91 -0.89 7.99 10.76
N SER A 92 -0.92 9.03 9.94
CA SER A 92 -1.76 10.21 10.07
C SER A 92 -2.07 10.76 8.66
N PRO A 93 -2.78 11.90 8.54
CA PRO A 93 -2.94 12.54 7.24
C PRO A 93 -1.60 12.87 6.55
N ASP A 94 -0.51 13.05 7.29
CA ASP A 94 0.76 13.53 6.75
C ASP A 94 1.69 12.44 6.22
N GLY A 95 1.53 11.20 6.69
CA GLY A 95 2.45 10.13 6.38
C GLY A 95 2.10 8.81 7.05
N ILE A 96 2.88 7.81 6.70
CA ILE A 96 2.93 6.51 7.39
C ILE A 96 4.26 6.39 8.12
N TYR A 97 4.21 5.82 9.32
CA TYR A 97 5.30 5.92 10.28
C TYR A 97 5.92 4.57 10.60
N PHE A 98 7.25 4.54 10.56
CA PHE A 98 8.03 3.34 10.74
C PHE A 98 9.28 3.58 11.60
N ILE A 99 9.83 2.50 12.15
CA ILE A 99 10.95 2.49 13.09
C ILE A 99 12.02 1.50 12.61
N LEU A 100 13.26 1.98 12.50
CA LEU A 100 14.43 1.16 12.22
C LEU A 100 14.69 0.16 13.35
N GLY A 101 15.05 -1.07 12.98
CA GLY A 101 15.35 -2.15 13.91
C GLY A 101 14.12 -2.74 14.60
N ALA A 102 12.92 -2.51 14.06
CA ALA A 102 11.70 -3.04 14.66
C ALA A 102 11.72 -4.58 14.80
N SER A 103 11.06 -5.06 15.85
CA SER A 103 11.11 -6.46 16.25
C SER A 103 9.72 -6.98 16.62
N MET A 104 9.53 -8.28 16.45
CA MET A 104 8.34 -9.01 16.90
C MET A 104 8.38 -9.32 18.40
N THR A 105 9.54 -9.18 19.05
CA THR A 105 9.75 -9.53 20.46
C THR A 105 10.23 -8.36 21.30
N GLU A 106 10.92 -7.39 20.71
CA GLU A 106 11.47 -6.24 21.43
C GLU A 106 10.64 -4.98 21.23
N THR A 107 10.64 -4.12 22.24
CA THR A 107 9.95 -2.82 22.21
C THR A 107 10.94 -1.72 22.53
N PHE A 108 11.03 -0.71 21.67
CA PHE A 108 11.80 0.49 21.99
C PHE A 108 10.98 1.45 22.84
N THR A 109 11.63 2.14 23.78
CA THR A 109 11.05 3.30 24.46
C THR A 109 11.07 4.52 23.54
N GLU A 110 10.27 5.54 23.86
CA GLU A 110 10.30 6.81 23.11
C GLU A 110 11.65 7.52 23.19
N LYS A 111 12.32 7.40 24.36
CA LYS A 111 13.67 7.92 24.56
C LYS A 111 14.66 7.26 23.60
N GLU A 112 14.62 5.94 23.45
CA GLU A 112 15.50 5.22 22.54
C GLU A 112 15.23 5.56 21.08
N VAL A 113 13.96 5.66 20.68
CA VAL A 113 13.59 6.07 19.32
C VAL A 113 14.21 7.42 18.97
N ARG A 114 14.14 8.39 19.89
CA ARG A 114 14.73 9.72 19.72
C ARG A 114 16.25 9.69 19.75
N SER A 115 16.85 9.06 20.77
CA SER A 115 18.31 9.10 20.97
C SER A 115 19.09 8.34 19.91
N LYS A 116 18.48 7.30 19.32
CA LYS A 116 19.09 6.50 18.25
C LYS A 116 18.64 6.94 16.84
N ASN A 117 17.83 8.00 16.73
CA ASN A 117 17.28 8.49 15.46
C ASN A 117 16.64 7.37 14.59
N LEU A 118 15.78 6.56 15.22
CA LEU A 118 15.14 5.41 14.58
C LEU A 118 13.96 5.70 13.63
N PRO A 119 13.31 6.88 13.60
CA PRO A 119 12.21 7.10 12.66
C PRO A 119 12.66 6.93 11.20
N SER A 120 11.88 6.19 10.41
CA SER A 120 12.11 6.03 8.96
C SER A 120 10.79 6.11 8.18
N ASN A 121 10.25 7.31 8.03
CA ASN A 121 8.85 7.49 7.62
C ASN A 121 8.69 7.74 6.12
N LEU A 122 7.47 7.57 5.61
CA LEU A 122 7.08 7.94 4.26
C LEU A 122 6.02 9.03 4.31
N TYR A 123 6.38 10.23 3.89
CA TYR A 123 5.53 11.43 3.91
C TYR A 123 4.80 11.65 2.60
N ARG A 124 3.66 12.34 2.69
CA ARG A 124 2.85 12.69 1.51
C ARG A 124 3.54 13.69 0.56
N SER A 125 4.45 14.52 1.06
CA SER A 125 5.18 15.52 0.25
C SER A 125 6.51 15.91 0.88
N MET A 126 7.38 16.55 0.08
CA MET A 126 8.63 17.15 0.56
C MET A 126 8.36 18.22 1.62
N PHE A 127 7.36 19.08 1.39
CA PHE A 127 7.01 20.16 2.32
C PHE A 127 6.67 19.62 3.71
N VAL A 128 5.86 18.57 3.78
CA VAL A 128 5.47 17.93 5.04
C VAL A 128 6.68 17.27 5.72
N MET A 129 7.50 16.56 4.95
CA MET A 129 8.73 15.93 5.46
C MET A 129 9.64 16.96 6.13
N VAL A 130 9.81 18.14 5.53
CA VAL A 130 10.63 19.23 6.08
C VAL A 130 10.00 19.88 7.31
N ASN A 131 8.68 20.15 7.29
CA ASN A 131 8.01 20.85 8.39
C ASN A 131 7.73 20.00 9.62
N MET A 132 7.54 18.68 9.46
CA MET A 132 7.32 17.78 10.61
C MET A 132 8.57 17.59 11.48
N TRP A 133 9.75 17.99 10.98
CA TRP A 133 11.04 17.78 11.63
C TRP A 133 11.89 19.04 11.78
N SER A 134 11.31 20.24 11.62
CA SER A 134 11.99 21.53 11.90
C SER A 134 11.08 22.42 12.77
N PRO A 135 11.52 22.85 13.98
CA PRO A 135 12.38 24.04 14.08
C PRO A 135 13.52 24.05 15.13
N ILE A 136 13.71 23.04 16.01
CA ILE A 136 14.76 23.06 17.07
C ILE A 136 15.29 21.65 17.41
N GLY A 137 16.05 21.02 16.51
CA GLY A 137 16.76 19.78 16.85
C GLY A 137 17.12 18.92 15.65
N SER A 138 18.40 18.91 15.29
CA SER A 138 19.09 18.03 14.33
C SER A 138 18.22 17.46 13.19
N ASN A 139 18.25 18.16 12.05
CA ASN A 139 17.68 17.78 10.75
C ASN A 139 18.27 16.45 10.21
N ASN A 140 17.93 15.30 10.78
CA ASN A 140 18.36 14.02 10.24
C ASN A 140 17.31 13.45 9.28
N PHE A 141 17.35 13.96 8.04
CA PHE A 141 16.52 13.50 6.92
C PHE A 141 16.94 12.13 6.36
N THR A 142 18.04 11.54 6.85
CA THR A 142 18.66 10.36 6.20
C THR A 142 17.72 9.19 6.02
N ASN A 143 16.74 9.03 6.91
CA ASN A 143 15.78 7.91 6.88
C ASN A 143 14.35 8.34 6.52
N GLN A 144 14.15 9.61 6.16
CA GLN A 144 12.82 10.14 5.82
C GLN A 144 12.63 10.15 4.31
N HIS A 145 11.48 9.66 3.88
CA HIS A 145 11.13 9.52 2.46
C HIS A 145 9.81 10.21 2.16
N ARG A 146 9.52 10.34 0.87
CA ARG A 146 8.26 10.86 0.34
C ARG A 146 7.70 9.91 -0.69
N ILE A 147 6.40 10.00 -0.94
CA ILE A 147 5.70 9.16 -1.94
C ILE A 147 6.42 9.13 -3.30
N SER A 148 6.98 10.27 -3.74
CA SER A 148 7.71 10.34 -5.01
C SER A 148 9.03 9.56 -5.06
N ASN A 149 9.46 8.94 -3.95
CA ASN A 149 10.56 7.97 -3.93
C ASN A 149 10.11 6.55 -4.36
N LEU A 150 8.80 6.27 -4.44
CA LEU A 150 8.29 4.96 -4.83
C LEU A 150 8.42 4.74 -6.34
N LYS A 151 8.76 3.52 -6.76
CA LYS A 151 8.72 3.10 -8.17
C LYS A 151 7.27 2.87 -8.62
N LEU A 152 6.56 3.95 -8.95
CA LEU A 152 5.13 3.89 -9.30
C LEU A 152 4.85 3.12 -10.60
N SER A 153 5.85 2.93 -11.47
CA SER A 153 5.72 2.10 -12.67
C SER A 153 5.42 0.63 -12.36
N ALA A 154 5.81 0.14 -11.17
CA ALA A 154 5.57 -1.22 -10.71
C ALA A 154 4.08 -1.57 -10.54
N PHE A 155 3.22 -0.58 -10.32
CA PHE A 155 1.79 -0.78 -10.14
C PHE A 155 1.06 -1.00 -11.47
N THR A 156 0.06 -1.87 -11.47
CA THR A 156 -0.86 -2.03 -12.61
C THR A 156 -1.74 -0.79 -12.76
N ASN A 157 -2.34 -0.58 -13.95
CA ASN A 157 -3.28 0.54 -14.14
C ASN A 157 -4.49 0.49 -13.20
N GLU A 158 -4.95 -0.71 -12.82
CA GLU A 158 -6.10 -0.94 -11.94
C GLU A 158 -5.69 -1.36 -10.51
N SER A 159 -4.51 -0.95 -10.04
CA SER A 159 -4.01 -1.41 -8.74
C SER A 159 -4.88 -0.91 -7.56
N LYS A 160 -5.01 -1.76 -6.53
CA LYS A 160 -5.67 -1.41 -5.25
C LYS A 160 -4.64 -1.31 -4.13
N ILE A 161 -4.42 -0.10 -3.62
CA ILE A 161 -3.55 0.15 -2.47
C ILE A 161 -4.41 0.43 -1.24
N GLU A 162 -4.23 -0.29 -0.15
CA GLU A 162 -4.98 -0.11 1.10
C GLU A 162 -4.02 0.12 2.29
N ILE A 163 -4.19 1.25 2.98
CA ILE A 163 -3.35 1.68 4.10
C ILE A 163 -4.13 1.50 5.40
N HIS A 164 -3.71 0.52 6.20
CA HIS A 164 -4.33 0.13 7.47
C HIS A 164 -3.79 0.97 8.65
N GLY A 165 -3.47 2.25 8.38
CA GLY A 165 -2.97 3.22 9.34
C GLY A 165 -4.05 4.20 9.79
N CYS A 166 -3.88 4.76 10.99
CA CYS A 166 -4.84 5.71 11.55
C CYS A 166 -4.95 6.98 10.69
N SER A 167 -6.18 7.39 10.35
CA SER A 167 -6.49 8.69 9.74
C SER A 167 -5.69 9.04 8.47
N THR A 168 -5.11 8.06 7.79
CA THR A 168 -4.31 8.25 6.55
C THR A 168 -5.15 8.79 5.40
N ALA A 169 -6.46 8.62 5.49
CA ALA A 169 -7.45 9.12 4.56
C ALA A 169 -8.48 10.04 5.26
N SER A 170 -8.05 10.81 6.28
CA SER A 170 -8.91 11.74 7.02
C SER A 170 -9.66 12.68 6.08
N THR A 171 -10.97 12.54 6.02
CA THR A 171 -11.84 13.39 5.19
C THR A 171 -12.01 14.80 5.76
N LYS A 172 -11.72 14.99 7.05
CA LYS A 172 -11.68 16.34 7.67
C LYS A 172 -10.56 17.21 7.10
N SER A 173 -9.51 16.59 6.58
CA SER A 173 -8.42 17.27 5.88
C SER A 173 -8.73 17.50 4.40
N GLY A 174 -9.95 17.17 3.94
CA GLY A 174 -10.31 17.18 2.52
C GLY A 174 -9.39 16.26 1.72
N ASP A 175 -8.80 16.80 0.66
CA ASP A 175 -7.83 16.11 -0.20
C ASP A 175 -6.38 16.26 0.31
N ASP A 176 -6.16 16.90 1.45
CA ASP A 176 -4.83 17.09 2.05
C ASP A 176 -4.46 15.95 3.01
N ASN A 177 -4.39 14.73 2.48
CA ASN A 177 -4.01 13.55 3.23
C ASN A 177 -3.13 12.59 2.42
N PHE A 178 -2.52 11.63 3.10
CA PHE A 178 -1.58 10.68 2.52
C PHE A 178 -2.19 9.85 1.40
N CYS A 179 -3.40 9.31 1.60
CA CYS A 179 -4.06 8.51 0.58
C CYS A 179 -4.40 9.32 -0.68
N SER A 180 -4.87 10.56 -0.51
CA SER A 180 -5.11 11.50 -1.59
C SER A 180 -3.82 11.78 -2.39
N ALA A 181 -2.73 12.13 -1.71
CA ALA A 181 -1.43 12.38 -2.34
C ALA A 181 -0.89 11.16 -3.09
N LEU A 182 -0.98 9.96 -2.51
CA LEU A 182 -0.55 8.72 -3.18
C LEU A 182 -1.38 8.44 -4.42
N SER A 183 -2.69 8.66 -4.36
CA SER A 183 -3.58 8.47 -5.51
C SER A 183 -3.27 9.47 -6.63
N LYS A 184 -2.81 10.68 -6.29
CA LYS A 184 -2.38 11.69 -7.25
C LYS A 184 -1.11 11.27 -7.97
N GLU A 185 -0.11 10.82 -7.23
CA GLU A 185 1.17 10.36 -7.77
C GLU A 185 0.99 9.13 -8.68
N LEU A 186 0.15 8.16 -8.29
CA LEU A 186 -0.22 7.03 -9.16
C LEU A 186 -0.89 7.50 -10.46
N TYR A 187 -1.83 8.45 -10.37
CA TYR A 187 -2.49 8.99 -11.55
C TYR A 187 -1.51 9.72 -12.47
N ASN A 188 -0.59 10.52 -11.91
CA ASN A 188 0.46 11.21 -12.66
C ASN A 188 1.39 10.21 -13.35
N ALA A 189 1.69 9.08 -12.72
CA ALA A 189 2.45 7.96 -13.29
C ALA A 189 1.67 7.09 -14.30
N GLY A 190 0.49 7.53 -14.73
CA GLY A 190 -0.31 6.85 -15.75
C GLY A 190 -1.21 5.73 -15.23
N LYS A 191 -1.31 5.52 -13.92
CA LYS A 191 -2.14 4.47 -13.29
C LYS A 191 -3.55 4.99 -13.05
N LYS A 192 -4.22 5.38 -14.14
CA LYS A 192 -5.46 6.18 -14.15
C LYS A 192 -6.64 5.51 -13.45
N ARG A 193 -6.67 4.17 -13.41
CA ARG A 193 -7.75 3.38 -12.78
C ARG A 193 -7.37 2.82 -11.41
N SER A 194 -6.23 3.22 -10.84
CA SER A 194 -5.79 2.75 -9.53
C SER A 194 -6.46 3.52 -8.42
N VAL A 195 -6.68 2.86 -7.29
CA VAL A 195 -7.32 3.46 -6.11
C VAL A 195 -6.45 3.31 -4.88
N VAL A 196 -6.51 4.32 -4.02
CA VAL A 196 -5.88 4.30 -2.69
C VAL A 196 -6.97 4.38 -1.64
N ILE A 197 -6.93 3.46 -0.69
CA ILE A 197 -7.91 3.29 0.36
C ILE A 197 -7.21 3.48 1.70
N GLY A 198 -7.84 4.17 2.63
CA GLY A 198 -7.32 4.29 4.00
C GLY A 198 -8.42 4.64 4.99
N HIS A 199 -8.08 4.65 6.28
CA HIS A 199 -9.03 5.00 7.32
C HIS A 199 -9.26 6.51 7.37
N ALA A 200 -10.54 6.90 7.42
CA ALA A 200 -10.93 8.30 7.62
C ALA A 200 -10.80 8.74 9.08
N THR A 201 -10.70 7.79 10.01
CA THR A 201 -10.60 8.01 11.45
C THR A 201 -9.49 7.13 12.05
N LYS A 202 -9.37 7.11 13.38
CA LYS A 202 -8.46 6.23 14.09
C LYS A 202 -8.78 4.75 13.74
N ALA A 203 -7.77 4.05 13.24
CA ALA A 203 -7.86 2.63 12.96
C ALA A 203 -7.55 1.82 14.23
N ASN A 204 -8.12 0.63 14.35
CA ASN A 204 -7.78 -0.30 15.43
C ASN A 204 -7.91 -1.74 14.91
N PRO A 205 -7.22 -2.72 15.51
CA PRO A 205 -7.23 -4.09 15.02
C PRO A 205 -8.47 -4.91 15.43
N ASN A 206 -9.39 -4.35 16.22
CA ASN A 206 -10.41 -5.12 16.93
C ASN A 206 -11.72 -5.22 16.13
N ILE A 207 -11.65 -5.77 14.91
CA ILE A 207 -12.83 -6.01 14.06
C ILE A 207 -13.91 -6.79 14.82
N GLY A 208 -15.18 -6.36 14.70
CA GLY A 208 -16.28 -6.97 15.45
C GLY A 208 -16.11 -6.93 16.98
N GLY A 209 -15.23 -6.08 17.52
CA GLY A 209 -14.92 -5.98 18.94
C GLY A 209 -13.97 -7.05 19.49
N THR A 210 -13.34 -7.87 18.64
CA THR A 210 -12.43 -8.93 19.10
C THR A 210 -11.20 -8.38 19.81
N THR A 211 -10.75 -9.06 20.86
CA THR A 211 -9.45 -8.82 21.52
C THR A 211 -8.45 -9.95 21.24
N GLU A 212 -8.88 -11.01 20.56
CA GLU A 212 -8.01 -12.14 20.21
C GLU A 212 -7.05 -11.73 19.09
N ILE A 213 -5.75 -11.75 19.39
CA ILE A 213 -4.70 -11.32 18.44
C ILE A 213 -4.83 -12.01 17.07
N LYS A 214 -5.20 -13.29 17.03
CA LYS A 214 -5.33 -14.08 15.78
C LYS A 214 -6.51 -13.63 14.91
N LYS A 215 -7.53 -12.99 15.50
CA LYS A 215 -8.72 -12.49 14.82
C LYS A 215 -8.62 -11.01 14.46
N GLN A 216 -7.51 -10.35 14.80
CA GLN A 216 -7.35 -8.93 14.55
C GLN A 216 -7.34 -8.61 13.06
N ASP A 217 -8.02 -7.54 12.70
CA ASP A 217 -8.13 -7.02 11.34
C ASP A 217 -8.44 -5.52 11.42
N TYR A 218 -7.87 -4.75 10.50
CA TYR A 218 -8.07 -3.32 10.44
C TYR A 218 -9.19 -2.93 9.48
N ARG A 219 -9.69 -3.84 8.63
CA ARG A 219 -10.68 -3.56 7.57
C ARG A 219 -12.10 -3.31 8.09
N HIS A 220 -12.28 -2.34 8.97
CA HIS A 220 -13.59 -1.94 9.52
C HIS A 220 -13.65 -0.44 9.78
N GLY A 221 -14.83 0.04 10.18
CA GLY A 221 -15.08 1.47 10.32
C GLY A 221 -15.05 2.21 8.98
N THR A 222 -14.97 3.54 9.04
CA THR A 222 -15.04 4.38 7.83
C THR A 222 -13.70 4.36 7.08
N ARG A 223 -13.70 3.80 5.88
CA ARG A 223 -12.57 3.83 4.94
C ARG A 223 -12.94 4.69 3.73
N ALA A 224 -12.03 5.53 3.29
CA ALA A 224 -12.22 6.44 2.16
C ALA A 224 -11.44 5.94 0.94
N ILE A 225 -12.03 6.05 -0.24
CA ILE A 225 -11.46 5.60 -1.52
C ILE A 225 -11.10 6.82 -2.36
N TYR A 226 -9.84 6.92 -2.76
CA TYR A 226 -9.29 8.03 -3.54
C TYR A 226 -8.79 7.59 -4.91
N ASN A 227 -8.96 8.46 -5.91
CA ASN A 227 -8.32 8.40 -7.21
C ASN A 227 -7.96 9.83 -7.66
N ASN A 228 -6.74 10.04 -8.15
CA ASN A 228 -6.28 11.35 -8.64
C ASN A 228 -6.54 12.51 -7.65
N SER A 229 -6.19 12.31 -6.38
CA SER A 229 -6.43 13.25 -5.29
C SER A 229 -7.90 13.45 -4.90
N LYS A 230 -8.87 12.82 -5.58
CA LYS A 230 -10.29 13.02 -5.31
C LYS A 230 -10.86 11.90 -4.46
N LEU A 231 -11.61 12.25 -3.43
CA LEU A 231 -12.46 11.32 -2.72
C LEU A 231 -13.57 10.82 -3.66
N LEU A 232 -13.59 9.52 -3.95
CA LEU A 232 -14.63 8.90 -4.77
C LEU A 232 -15.85 8.53 -3.92
N THR A 233 -15.60 7.86 -2.79
CA THR A 233 -16.65 7.42 -1.86
C THR A 233 -16.05 7.02 -0.51
N THR A 234 -16.91 6.80 0.48
CA THR A 234 -16.55 6.17 1.75
C THR A 234 -17.32 4.88 1.94
N VAL A 235 -16.70 3.90 2.58
CA VAL A 235 -17.28 2.59 2.88
C VAL A 235 -17.20 2.32 4.38
N LYS A 236 -18.21 1.62 4.89
CA LYS A 236 -18.28 1.17 6.29
C LYS A 236 -18.42 -0.35 6.44
N THR A 237 -18.48 -1.06 5.32
CA THR A 237 -18.53 -2.52 5.31
C THR A 237 -17.26 -3.07 5.92
N ASP A 238 -17.37 -4.11 6.74
CA ASP A 238 -16.23 -4.81 7.33
C ASP A 238 -15.59 -5.80 6.34
N GLY A 239 -14.29 -6.02 6.47
CA GLY A 239 -13.50 -6.91 5.62
C GLY A 239 -13.27 -6.37 4.21
N ARG A 240 -13.31 -7.28 3.24
CA ARG A 240 -13.04 -7.02 1.83
C ARG A 240 -14.03 -6.03 1.22
N ILE A 241 -13.51 -4.97 0.60
CA ILE A 241 -14.28 -4.12 -0.32
C ILE A 241 -14.40 -4.87 -1.66
N SER A 242 -15.62 -5.01 -2.17
CA SER A 242 -15.86 -5.72 -3.42
C SER A 242 -15.35 -4.95 -4.63
N ALA A 243 -14.97 -5.66 -5.69
CA ALA A 243 -14.52 -5.03 -6.93
C ALA A 243 -15.61 -4.16 -7.57
N ASN A 244 -16.89 -4.54 -7.44
CA ASN A 244 -18.02 -3.76 -7.95
C ASN A 244 -18.09 -2.39 -7.29
N VAL A 245 -17.93 -2.29 -5.96
CA VAL A 245 -17.94 -0.99 -5.27
C VAL A 245 -16.84 -0.07 -5.80
N ILE A 246 -15.64 -0.62 -6.04
CA ILE A 246 -14.51 0.15 -6.58
C ILE A 246 -14.78 0.58 -8.03
N ARG A 247 -15.29 -0.33 -8.88
CA ARG A 247 -15.61 -0.04 -10.28
C ARG A 247 -16.69 1.03 -10.41
N SER A 248 -17.79 0.89 -9.67
CA SER A 248 -18.87 1.87 -9.66
C SER A 248 -18.39 3.24 -9.16
N ALA A 249 -17.51 3.28 -8.14
CA ALA A 249 -16.93 4.53 -7.65
C ALA A 249 -16.02 5.22 -8.69
N LEU A 250 -15.40 4.46 -9.60
CA LEU A 250 -14.62 4.98 -10.73
C LEU A 250 -15.48 5.35 -11.95
N GLY A 251 -16.80 5.19 -11.88
CA GLY A 251 -17.72 5.44 -13.00
C GLY A 251 -17.74 4.32 -14.05
N GLY A 252 -17.28 3.11 -13.70
CA GLY A 252 -17.47 1.91 -14.52
C GLY A 252 -18.78 1.21 -14.19
N GLU A 253 -19.56 0.86 -15.21
CA GLU A 253 -20.71 -0.04 -15.13
C GLU A 253 -20.29 -1.48 -14.78
#